data_AF-A0AAE2AXD5-F1
#
_entry.id   AF-A0AAE2AXD5-F1
#
_cell.length_a   1.000
_cell.length_b   1.000
_cell.length_c   1.000
_cell.angle_alpha   90.00
_cell.angle_beta   90.00
_cell.angle_gamma   90.00
#
_symmetry.space_group_name_H-M   'P 1'
#
loop_
_entity.id
_entity.type
_entity.pdbx_description
1 polymer ?
#
loop_
_entity_poly.entity_id
_entity_poly.type
_entity_poly.pdbx_seq_one_letter_code
_entity_poly.pdbx_strand_id
1 'polypeptide(L)' 'LISVVWKGMTRDGALAGILVGAITVVAWKHWEVMGLYEIIPGFIFASLAIYIVSKLGAPTAGMVQRFEAAEKDFHLNK' A
#
# COMPACT_ATOMS: atom_id res chain seq x y z
N LEU A 1 1.81 6.19 0.30
CA LEU A 1 3.26 5.87 0.24
C LEU A 1 3.55 4.97 -0.94
N ILE A 2 3.07 3.72 -0.95
CA ILE A 2 3.37 2.76 -2.02
C ILE A 2 2.95 3.27 -3.42
N SER A 3 1.83 3.98 -3.54
CA SER A 3 1.36 4.55 -4.81
C SER A 3 2.26 5.64 -5.40
N VAL A 4 3.15 6.24 -4.61
CA VAL A 4 4.03 7.34 -5.03
C VAL A 4 5.40 6.80 -5.45
N VAL A 5 5.87 5.70 -4.84
CA VAL A 5 7.13 5.05 -5.20
C VAL A 5 6.97 3.95 -6.25
N TRP A 6 5.75 3.43 -6.46
CA TRP A 6 5.54 2.30 -7.35
C TRP A 6 4.31 2.47 -8.25
N LYS A 7 4.55 2.50 -9.57
CA LYS A 7 3.53 2.59 -10.61
C LYS A 7 2.60 1.38 -10.74
N GLY A 8 2.97 0.25 -10.13
CA GLY A 8 2.24 -1.02 -10.25
C GLY A 8 1.06 -1.19 -9.30
N MET A 9 0.77 -0.19 -8.45
CA MET A 9 -0.29 -0.29 -7.45
C MET A 9 -1.68 -0.25 -8.09
N THR A 10 -2.54 -1.20 -7.76
CA THR A 10 -3.93 -1.27 -8.24
C THR A 10 -4.91 -0.75 -7.18
N ARG A 11 -6.13 -0.35 -7.59
CA ARG A 11 -7.20 0.02 -6.65
C ARG A 11 -7.51 -1.12 -5.68
N ASP A 12 -7.59 -2.34 -6.19
CA ASP A 12 -7.91 -3.52 -5.39
C ASP A 12 -6.78 -3.85 -4.40
N GLY A 13 -5.52 -3.65 -4.81
CA GLY A 13 -4.37 -3.74 -3.93
C GLY A 13 -4.43 -2.72 -2.79
N ALA A 14 -4.78 -1.46 -3.11
CA ALA A 14 -4.96 -0.42 -2.10
C ALA A 14 -6.06 -0.78 -1.08
N LEU A 15 -7.20 -1.27 -1.56
CA LEU A 15 -8.33 -1.68 -0.71
C LEU A 15 -7.96 -2.88 0.16
N ALA A 16 -7.29 -3.89 -0.41
CA ALA A 16 -6.81 -5.05 0.34
C ALA A 16 -5.83 -4.62 1.45
N GLY A 17 -4.92 -3.69 1.16
CA GLY A 17 -4.02 -3.11 2.16
C GLY A 17 -4.73 -2.45 3.33
N ILE A 18 -5.75 -1.64 3.05
CA ILE A 18 -6.54 -0.95 4.08
C ILE A 18 -7.24 -1.97 4.98
N LEU A 19 -7.89 -2.97 4.38
CA LEU A 19 -8.62 -4.00 5.12
C LEU A 19 -7.67 -4.87 5.96
N VAL A 20 -6.59 -5.39 5.36
CA VAL A 20 -5.61 -6.22 6.07
C VAL A 20 -4.94 -5.43 7.19
N GLY A 21 -4.56 -4.17 6.94
CA GLY A 21 -3.96 -3.30 7.96
C GLY A 21 -4.91 -3.07 9.13
N ALA A 22 -6.17 -2.71 8.86
CA ALA A 22 -7.17 -2.47 9.91
C ALA A 22 -7.45 -3.74 10.74
N ILE A 23 -7.64 -4.89 10.08
CA ILE A 23 -7.87 -6.17 10.76
C ILE A 23 -6.65 -6.55 11.61
N THR A 24 -5.44 -6.37 11.07
CA THR A 24 -4.20 -6.68 11.79
C THR A 24 -4.07 -5.85 13.05
N VAL A 25 -4.32 -4.54 12.99
CA VAL A 25 -4.24 -3.66 14.18
C VAL A 25 -5.25 -4.08 15.25
N VAL A 26 -6.48 -4.41 14.88
CA VAL A 26 -7.52 -4.85 15.82
C VAL A 26 -7.20 -6.22 16.42
N ALA A 27 -6.70 -7.16 15.60
CA ALA A 27 -6.31 -8.49 16.07
C ALA A 27 -5.06 -8.43 16.97
N TRP A 28 -4.12 -7.53 16.69
CA TRP A 28 -2.87 -7.40 17.43
C TRP A 28 -3.08 -6.95 18.88
N LYS A 29 -4.17 -6.21 19.17
CA LYS A 29 -4.62 -5.86 20.54
C LYS A 29 -4.65 -7.06 21.49
N HIS A 30 -4.97 -8.25 20.98
CA HIS A 30 -5.11 -9.46 21.79
C HIS A 30 -3.77 -10.18 22.05
N TRP A 31 -2.73 -9.80 21.31
CA TRP A 31 -1.38 -10.37 21.36
C TRP A 31 -0.33 -9.36 21.84
N GLU A 32 -0.74 -8.27 22.52
CA GLU A 32 0.17 -7.31 23.19
C GLU A 32 0.96 -7.92 24.38
N VAL A 33 1.54 -9.10 24.20
CA VAL A 33 2.36 -9.80 25.19
C VAL A 33 3.76 -9.18 25.29
N MET A 34 4.16 -8.28 24.38
CA MET A 34 5.54 -7.74 24.31
C MET A 34 5.67 -6.22 24.08
N GLY A 35 4.61 -5.42 24.29
CA GLY A 35 4.71 -3.95 24.18
C GLY A 35 5.10 -3.41 22.79
N LEU A 36 4.99 -4.24 21.74
CA LEU A 36 5.29 -3.86 20.37
C LEU A 36 4.13 -3.05 19.78
N TYR A 37 4.44 -1.89 19.22
CA TYR A 37 3.44 -0.97 18.66
C TYR A 37 2.65 -1.63 17.52
N GLU A 38 1.33 -1.64 17.65
CA GLU A 38 0.36 -2.30 16.75
C GLU A 38 0.50 -1.86 15.27
N ILE A 39 1.01 -0.64 15.04
CA ILE A 39 1.21 -0.08 13.70
C ILE A 39 2.32 -0.83 12.93
N ILE A 40 3.37 -1.33 13.59
CA ILE A 40 4.48 -1.99 12.92
C ILE A 40 4.02 -3.25 12.17
N PRO A 41 3.39 -4.25 12.82
CA PRO A 41 2.87 -5.42 12.11
C PRO A 41 1.76 -5.02 11.14
N GLY A 42 0.85 -4.11 11.53
CA GLY A 42 -0.21 -3.62 10.65
C GLY A 42 0.33 -3.07 9.33
N PHE A 43 1.40 -2.27 9.37
CA PHE A 43 2.04 -1.70 8.20
C PHE A 43 2.73 -2.75 7.32
N ILE A 44 3.40 -3.72 7.92
CA ILE A 44 4.08 -4.81 7.19
C ILE A 44 3.04 -5.66 6.44
N PHE A 45 2.00 -6.13 7.13
CA PHE A 45 0.96 -6.96 6.53
C PHE A 45 0.15 -6.19 5.48
N ALA A 46 -0.18 -4.92 5.73
CA ALA A 46 -0.84 -4.07 4.74
C ALA A 46 0.01 -3.88 3.48
N SER A 47 1.32 -3.63 3.63
CA SER A 47 2.24 -3.44 2.50
C SER A 47 2.38 -4.71 1.66
N LEU A 48 2.48 -5.87 2.30
CA LEU A 48 2.50 -7.17 1.62
C LEU A 48 1.18 -7.45 0.88
N ALA A 49 0.04 -7.19 1.52
CA ALA A 49 -1.26 -7.35 0.88
C ALA A 49 -1.41 -6.46 -0.35
N ILE A 50 -1.00 -5.19 -0.26
CA ILE A 50 -0.98 -4.26 -1.41
C ILE A 50 -0.12 -4.83 -2.53
N TYR A 51 1.08 -5.31 -2.22
CA TYR A 51 2.01 -5.83 -3.22
C TYR A 51 1.45 -7.07 -3.94
N ILE A 52 0.97 -8.06 -3.17
CA ILE A 52 0.46 -9.33 -3.71
C ILE A 52 -0.79 -9.09 -4.56
N VAL A 53 -1.76 -8.34 -4.03
CA VAL A 53 -3.03 -8.10 -4.74
C VAL A 53 -2.81 -7.18 -5.95
N SER A 54 -1.89 -6.21 -5.86
CA SER A 54 -1.51 -5.39 -7.02
C SER A 54 -0.78 -6.18 -8.11
N LYS A 55 -0.11 -7.29 -7.77
CA LYS A 55 0.50 -8.20 -8.74
C LYS A 55 -0.50 -9.14 -9.41
N LEU A 56 -1.57 -9.50 -8.70
CA LEU A 56 -2.66 -10.32 -9.23
C LEU A 56 -3.60 -9.51 -10.13
N GLY A 57 -3.71 -8.20 -9.90
CA GLY A 57 -4.38 -7.26 -10.79
C GLY A 57 -3.42 -6.59 -11.77
N ALA A 58 -3.99 -5.86 -12.74
CA ALA A 58 -3.24 -4.95 -13.60
C ALA A 58 -3.73 -3.51 -13.38
N PRO A 59 -2.84 -2.54 -13.18
CA PRO A 59 -3.25 -1.14 -13.10
C PRO A 59 -3.77 -0.69 -14.47
N THR A 60 -4.88 0.05 -14.48
CA THR A 60 -5.45 0.65 -15.68
C THR A 60 -4.46 1.64 -16.31
N ALA A 61 -4.47 1.76 -17.64
CA ALA A 61 -3.63 2.70 -18.39
C ALA A 61 -3.68 4.13 -17.83
N GLY A 62 -4.85 4.61 -17.42
CA GLY A 62 -5.00 5.94 -16.81
C GLY A 62 -4.30 6.12 -15.45
N MET A 63 -4.12 5.05 -14.67
CA MET A 63 -3.34 5.11 -13.41
C MET A 63 -1.85 5.22 -13.69
N VAL A 64 -1.36 4.47 -14.68
CA VAL A 64 0.05 4.53 -15.11
C VAL A 64 0.38 5.90 -15.72
N GLN A 65 -0.49 6.42 -16.60
CA GLN A 65 -0.30 7.74 -17.21
C GLN A 65 -0.24 8.87 -16.16
N ARG A 66 -1.09 8.81 -15.13
CA ARG A 66 -1.06 9.79 -14.04
C ARG A 66 0.22 9.70 -13.22
N PHE A 67 0.71 8.50 -12.97
CA PHE A 67 1.98 8.30 -12.28
C PHE A 67 3.14 8.90 -13.09
N GLU A 68 3.21 8.59 -14.39
CA GLU A 68 4.25 9.11 -15.29
C GLU A 68 4.19 10.63 -15.45
N ALA A 69 2.99 11.21 -15.52
CA ALA A 69 2.80 12.66 -15.57
C ALA A 69 3.32 13.34 -14.29
N ALA A 70 2.98 12.78 -13.11
CA ALA A 70 3.45 13.31 -11.83
C ALA A 70 4.98 13.18 -11.67
N GLU A 71 5.56 12.06 -12.13
CA GLU A 71 7.01 11.84 -12.14
C GLU A 71 7.72 12.86 -13.04
N LYS A 72 7.18 13.11 -14.24
CA LYS A 72 7.69 14.12 -15.16
C LYS A 72 7.64 15.53 -14.57
N ASP A 73 6.53 15.93 -13.97
CA ASP A 73 6.38 17.24 -13.34
C ASP A 73 7.33 17.43 -12.16
N PHE A 74 7.57 16.37 -11.36
CA PHE A 74 8.55 16.42 -10.28
C PHE A 74 9.98 16.62 -10.80
N HIS A 75 10.34 16.00 -11.93
CA HIS A 75 11.66 16.18 -12.55
C HIS A 75 11.84 17.53 -13.25
N LEU A 76 10.76 18.13 -13.75
CA LEU A 76 10.80 19.45 -14.41
C LEU A 76 10.87 20.62 -13.44
N ASN A 77 10.34 20.46 -12.23
CA ASN A 77 10.27 21.51 -11.19
C ASN A 77 11.26 21.30 -10.03
N LYS A 78 12.29 20.48 -10.25
CA LYS A 78 13.40 20.25 -9.31
C LYS A 78 14.59 21.14 -9.64
#